data_AF-A0A7T4YIQ3-F1
#
_entry.id   AF-A0A7T4YIQ3-F1
#
_cell.length_a   1.000
_cell.length_b   1.000
_cell.length_c   1.000
_cell.angle_alpha   90.00
_cell.angle_beta   90.00
_cell.angle_gamma   90.00
#
_symmetry.space_group_name_H-M   'P 1'
#
loop_
_entity.id
_entity.type
_entity.pdbx_description
1 polymer ?
#
loop_
_entity_poly.entity_id
_entity_poly.type
_entity_poly.pdbx_seq_one_letter_code
_entity_poly.pdbx_strand_id
1 'polypeptide(L)'
;MMQNLSQVTNVQPQGSMSPLLLLIVLVILLLGVWMILRGLGKNRKKAEGGEASCGHCGYIVLGLERLICPECGNDLREVGIEKPRANDGKGLIVKGSILMGIVFLLVVLLWFTVA
;
A
#
# COMPACT_ATOMS: atom_id res chain seq x y z
N MET A 1 69.56 -10.03 -3.68
CA MET A 1 68.29 -9.91 -4.42
C MET A 1 67.19 -10.77 -3.76
N MET A 2 66.79 -10.51 -2.50
CA MET A 2 65.78 -11.33 -1.80
C MET A 2 64.93 -10.53 -0.78
N GLN A 3 64.53 -9.29 -1.10
CA GLN A 3 63.77 -8.43 -0.15
C GLN A 3 62.33 -8.07 -0.60
N ASN A 4 61.79 -8.67 -1.67
CA ASN A 4 60.54 -8.19 -2.30
C ASN A 4 59.30 -9.08 -2.14
N LEU A 5 59.30 -10.07 -1.23
CA LEU A 5 58.19 -11.03 -1.09
C LEU A 5 57.19 -10.74 0.04
N SER A 6 57.40 -9.69 0.85
CA SER A 6 56.51 -9.39 1.99
C SER A 6 55.35 -8.42 1.70
N GLN A 7 55.26 -7.84 0.49
CA GLN A 7 54.21 -6.86 0.17
C GLN A 7 52.94 -7.43 -0.49
N VAL A 8 52.91 -8.70 -0.88
CA VAL A 8 51.78 -9.27 -1.66
C VAL A 8 50.62 -9.78 -0.77
N THR A 9 50.80 -9.88 0.54
CA THR A 9 49.78 -10.47 1.43
C THR A 9 48.77 -9.48 2.02
N ASN A 10 48.88 -8.18 1.70
CA ASN A 10 47.99 -7.17 2.29
C ASN A 10 46.85 -6.75 1.34
N VAL A 11 46.16 -7.73 0.76
CA VAL A 11 44.81 -7.51 0.21
C VAL A 11 43.85 -7.76 1.37
N GLN A 12 43.64 -6.74 2.22
CA GLN A 12 42.47 -6.76 3.08
C GLN A 12 41.24 -6.79 2.17
N PRO A 13 40.29 -7.72 2.35
CA PRO A 13 39.03 -7.72 1.61
C PRO A 13 38.20 -6.51 2.08
N GLN A 14 38.51 -5.33 1.54
CA GLN A 14 37.77 -4.10 1.69
C GLN A 14 36.46 -4.28 0.92
N GLY A 15 35.39 -4.56 1.65
CA GLY A 15 34.08 -4.82 1.07
C GLY A 15 33.37 -6.06 1.63
N SER A 16 33.82 -6.62 2.77
CA SER A 16 32.95 -7.48 3.57
C SER A 16 31.82 -6.61 4.11
N MET A 17 30.76 -6.43 3.32
CA MET A 17 29.49 -5.86 3.77
C MET A 17 29.20 -6.52 5.10
N SER A 18 29.17 -5.72 6.16
CA SER A 18 29.01 -6.26 7.50
C SER A 18 27.76 -7.14 7.47
N PRO A 19 27.87 -8.42 7.87
CA PRO A 19 26.76 -9.37 7.70
C PRO A 19 25.49 -8.84 8.39
N LEU A 20 25.67 -8.01 9.43
CA LEU A 20 24.63 -7.20 10.06
C LEU A 20 23.85 -6.29 9.10
N LEU A 21 24.53 -5.60 8.19
CA LEU A 21 23.90 -4.66 7.28
C LEU A 21 23.08 -5.37 6.20
N LEU A 22 23.60 -6.49 5.70
CA LEU A 22 22.85 -7.36 4.79
C LEU A 22 21.58 -7.88 5.46
N LEU A 23 21.68 -8.24 6.75
CA LEU A 23 20.54 -8.68 7.56
C LEU A 23 19.51 -7.56 7.75
N ILE A 24 19.95 -6.32 8.03
CA ILE A 24 19.07 -5.15 8.18
C ILE A 24 18.31 -4.88 6.87
N VAL A 25 19.01 -4.85 5.73
CA VAL A 25 18.38 -4.63 4.41
C VAL A 25 17.36 -5.73 4.09
N LEU A 26 17.70 -6.99 4.37
CA LEU A 26 16.82 -8.13 4.14
C LEU A 26 15.56 -8.08 5.02
N VAL A 27 15.69 -7.69 6.29
CA VAL A 27 14.54 -7.50 7.20
C VAL A 27 13.63 -6.38 6.73
N ILE A 28 14.19 -5.26 6.27
CA ILE A 28 13.40 -4.13 5.73
C ILE A 28 12.64 -4.56 4.47
N LEU A 29 13.29 -5.29 3.56
CA LEU A 29 12.63 -5.82 2.36
C LEU A 29 11.50 -6.78 2.72
N LEU A 30 11.73 -7.71 3.65
CA LEU A 30 10.71 -8.66 4.08
C LEU A 30 9.51 -7.95 4.74
N LEU A 31 9.76 -6.95 5.60
CA LEU A 31 8.70 -6.14 6.22
C LEU A 31 7.93 -5.33 5.19
N GLY A 32 8.62 -4.72 4.23
CA GLY A 32 7.99 -3.98 3.13
C GLY A 32 7.09 -4.87 2.28
N VAL A 33 7.60 -6.02 1.84
CA VAL A 33 6.84 -7.02 1.06
C VAL A 33 5.67 -7.56 1.87
N TRP A 34 5.87 -7.89 3.15
CA TRP A 34 4.80 -8.39 4.02
C TRP A 34 3.68 -7.36 4.23
N MET A 35 4.02 -6.07 4.40
CA MET A 35 3.03 -5.00 4.46
C MET A 35 2.28 -4.81 3.14
N ILE A 36 2.97 -4.90 2.00
CA ILE A 36 2.32 -4.83 0.67
C ILE A 36 1.36 -6.01 0.48
N LEU A 37 1.79 -7.23 0.80
CA LEU A 37 0.95 -8.43 0.70
C LEU A 37 -0.27 -8.35 1.63
N ARG A 38 -0.11 -7.85 2.86
CA ARG A 38 -1.24 -7.62 3.77
C ARG A 38 -2.19 -6.50 3.28
N GLY A 39 -1.65 -5.44 2.69
CA GLY A 39 -2.44 -4.34 2.12
C GLY A 39 -3.27 -4.78 0.91
N LEU A 40 -2.72 -5.67 0.07
CA LEU A 40 -3.41 -6.23 -1.10
C LEU A 40 -4.46 -7.30 -0.70
N GLY A 41 -4.24 -8.04 0.38
CA GLY A 41 -5.13 -9.12 0.83
C GLY A 41 -6.48 -8.67 1.41
N LYS A 42 -6.60 -7.42 1.87
CA LYS A 42 -7.79 -6.97 2.62
C LYS A 42 -8.87 -6.26 1.77
N ASN A 43 -8.63 -6.07 0.47
CA ASN A 43 -9.54 -5.31 -0.40
C ASN A 43 -10.46 -6.14 -1.31
N ARG A 44 -10.54 -7.46 -1.14
CA ARG A 44 -11.45 -8.32 -1.94
C ARG A 44 -12.85 -8.53 -1.34
N LYS A 45 -13.26 -7.81 -0.28
CA LYS A 45 -14.55 -8.05 0.41
C LYS A 45 -15.49 -6.83 0.58
N LYS A 46 -15.28 -5.72 -0.12
CA LYS A 46 -16.19 -4.55 -0.04
C LYS A 46 -16.48 -3.89 -1.39
N ALA A 47 -16.95 -4.67 -2.36
CA ALA A 47 -17.52 -4.14 -3.60
C ALA A 47 -18.78 -4.90 -4.04
N GLU A 48 -19.45 -5.57 -3.10
CA GLU A 48 -20.78 -6.14 -3.31
C GLU A 48 -21.67 -5.59 -2.19
N GLY A 49 -22.71 -4.85 -2.54
CA GLY A 49 -23.69 -4.35 -1.56
C GLY A 49 -23.45 -2.93 -1.06
N GLY A 50 -22.97 -2.04 -1.91
CA GLY A 50 -23.28 -0.62 -1.71
C GLY A 50 -24.79 -0.45 -1.91
N GLU A 51 -25.55 -0.50 -0.82
CA GLU A 51 -27.00 -0.58 -0.88
C GLU A 51 -27.55 0.68 -1.56
N ALA A 52 -28.27 0.48 -2.68
CA ALA A 52 -28.86 1.58 -3.42
C ALA A 52 -29.88 2.30 -2.51
N SER A 53 -29.78 3.62 -2.40
CA SER A 53 -30.59 4.41 -1.48
C SER A 53 -31.41 5.48 -2.23
N CYS A 54 -32.53 5.90 -1.66
CA CYS A 54 -33.36 6.97 -2.21
C CYS A 54 -32.60 8.30 -2.18
N GLY A 55 -32.52 9.00 -3.32
CA GLY A 55 -31.82 10.30 -3.41
C GLY A 55 -32.49 11.46 -2.67
N HIS A 56 -33.64 11.22 -2.02
CA HIS A 56 -34.33 12.23 -1.21
C HIS A 56 -34.16 12.01 0.30
N CYS A 57 -34.42 10.79 0.79
CA CYS A 57 -34.42 10.48 2.23
C CYS A 57 -33.29 9.54 2.67
N GLY A 58 -32.54 8.94 1.73
CA GLY A 58 -31.46 7.99 2.03
C GLY A 58 -31.92 6.58 2.41
N TYR A 59 -33.22 6.27 2.34
CA TYR A 59 -33.73 4.92 2.62
C TYR A 59 -33.20 3.90 1.62
N ILE A 60 -32.87 2.69 2.08
CA ILE A 60 -32.35 1.61 1.25
C ILE A 60 -33.48 1.05 0.36
N VAL A 61 -33.32 1.19 -0.96
CA VAL A 61 -34.34 0.82 -1.97
C VAL A 61 -34.07 -0.53 -2.64
N LEU A 62 -33.21 -1.36 -2.04
CA LEU A 62 -32.92 -2.70 -2.52
C LEU A 62 -34.09 -3.66 -2.29
N GLY A 63 -34.48 -4.38 -3.34
CA GLY A 63 -35.51 -5.42 -3.26
C GLY A 63 -36.95 -4.90 -3.25
N LEU A 64 -37.18 -3.61 -3.51
CA LEU A 64 -38.53 -3.07 -3.63
C LEU A 64 -39.12 -3.40 -5.01
N GLU A 65 -40.31 -3.99 -5.03
CA GLU A 65 -41.07 -4.25 -6.27
C GLU A 65 -41.64 -2.96 -6.88
N ARG A 66 -41.77 -1.90 -6.08
CA ARG A 66 -42.36 -0.61 -6.46
C ARG A 66 -41.30 0.48 -6.43
N LEU A 67 -41.35 1.37 -7.42
CA LEU A 67 -40.44 2.52 -7.53
C LEU A 67 -40.88 3.72 -6.66
N ILE A 68 -41.56 3.46 -5.54
CA ILE A 68 -42.01 4.48 -4.59
C ILE A 68 -41.30 4.21 -3.27
N CYS A 69 -40.66 5.23 -2.70
CA CYS A 69 -40.00 5.10 -1.41
C CYS A 69 -41.05 4.94 -0.28
N PRO A 70 -40.95 3.91 0.59
CA PRO A 70 -41.91 3.69 1.66
C PRO A 70 -41.80 4.73 2.79
N GLU A 71 -40.64 5.39 2.92
CA GLU A 71 -40.41 6.40 3.97
C GLU A 71 -40.91 7.79 3.57
N CYS A 72 -40.58 8.26 2.35
CA CYS A 72 -40.93 9.62 1.92
C CYS A 72 -42.08 9.68 0.92
N GLY A 73 -42.51 8.55 0.35
CA GLY A 73 -43.57 8.51 -0.66
C GLY A 73 -43.17 9.06 -2.04
N ASN A 74 -41.94 9.53 -2.23
CA ASN A 74 -41.47 10.04 -3.51
C ASN A 74 -41.22 8.91 -4.52
N ASP A 75 -41.46 9.21 -5.80
CA ASP A 75 -41.08 8.33 -6.90
C ASP A 75 -39.56 8.36 -7.08
N LEU A 76 -38.93 7.20 -6.99
CA LEU A 76 -37.50 6.99 -7.15
C LEU A 76 -37.00 7.38 -8.55
N ARG A 77 -37.90 7.48 -9.54
CA ARG A 77 -37.59 7.98 -10.88
C ARG A 77 -37.45 9.51 -10.92
N GLU A 78 -38.13 10.21 -10.03
CA GLU A 78 -38.09 11.67 -9.95
C GLU A 78 -36.93 12.14 -9.07
N VAL A 79 -36.76 11.54 -7.89
CA VAL A 79 -35.69 11.93 -6.94
C VAL A 79 -34.36 11.22 -7.18
N GLY A 80 -34.36 10.17 -8.01
CA GLY A 80 -33.18 9.39 -8.32
C GLY A 80 -32.78 8.38 -7.23
N ILE A 81 -31.84 7.50 -7.60
CA ILE A 81 -31.27 6.47 -6.72
C ILE A 81 -29.78 6.74 -6.54
N GLU A 82 -29.38 6.99 -5.30
CA GLU A 82 -27.98 7.16 -4.93
C GLU A 82 -27.35 5.79 -4.73
N LYS A 83 -26.44 5.44 -5.63
CA LYS A 83 -25.49 4.35 -5.40
C LYS A 83 -24.34 4.92 -4.60
N PRO A 84 -23.96 4.32 -3.45
CA PRO A 84 -22.77 4.74 -2.76
C PRO A 84 -21.60 4.56 -3.74
N ARG A 85 -21.05 5.70 -4.17
CA ARG A 85 -19.88 5.73 -5.05
C ARG A 85 -18.81 4.98 -4.27
N ALA A 86 -18.37 3.84 -4.79
CA ALA A 86 -17.27 3.10 -4.20
C ALA A 86 -16.09 4.06 -4.18
N ASN A 87 -15.82 4.67 -3.03
CA ASN A 87 -14.61 5.43 -2.84
C ASN A 87 -13.51 4.39 -2.92
N ASP A 88 -12.85 4.38 -4.08
CA ASP A 88 -11.71 3.53 -4.39
C ASP A 88 -10.64 3.80 -3.34
N GLY A 89 -10.67 3.06 -2.22
CA GLY A 89 -9.72 3.17 -1.10
C GLY A 89 -8.27 2.85 -1.48
N LYS A 90 -7.98 2.74 -2.78
CA LYS A 90 -6.66 2.61 -3.39
C LYS A 90 -5.79 3.85 -3.13
N GLY A 91 -6.38 5.03 -2.96
CA GLY A 91 -5.62 6.29 -2.79
C GLY A 91 -4.74 6.35 -1.55
N LEU A 92 -5.13 5.72 -0.44
CA LEU A 92 -4.38 5.80 0.83
C LEU A 92 -3.24 4.77 0.89
N ILE A 93 -3.44 3.57 0.33
CA ILE A 93 -2.43 2.51 0.31
C ILE A 93 -1.29 2.88 -0.66
N VAL A 94 -1.62 3.46 -1.82
CA VAL A 94 -0.62 3.93 -2.78
C VAL A 94 0.24 5.05 -2.17
N LYS A 95 -0.37 6.00 -1.46
CA LYS A 95 0.38 7.07 -0.77
C LYS A 95 1.30 6.53 0.33
N GLY A 96 0.87 5.51 1.08
CA GLY A 96 1.69 4.88 2.12
C GLY A 96 2.93 4.15 1.57
N SER A 97 2.77 3.42 0.47
CA SER A 97 3.90 2.70 -0.15
C SER A 97 4.94 3.64 -0.76
N ILE A 98 4.51 4.75 -1.37
CA ILE A 98 5.42 5.75 -1.94
C ILE A 98 6.28 6.39 -0.84
N LEU A 99 5.67 6.75 0.30
CA LEU A 99 6.41 7.37 1.41
C LEU A 99 7.50 6.42 1.96
N MET A 100 7.18 5.14 2.13
CA MET A 100 8.13 4.14 2.59
C MET A 100 9.26 3.88 1.58
N GLY A 101 8.96 3.86 0.29
CA GLY A 101 9.97 3.76 -0.76
C GLY A 101 10.93 4.94 -0.75
N ILE A 102 10.42 6.16 -0.55
CA ILE A 102 11.24 7.38 -0.45
C ILE A 102 12.15 7.32 0.78
N VAL A 103 11.63 6.94 1.94
CA VAL A 103 12.42 6.81 3.17
C VAL A 103 13.54 5.78 2.99
N PHE A 104 13.24 4.64 2.37
CA PHE A 104 14.24 3.62 2.06
C PHE A 104 15.34 4.15 1.14
N LEU A 105 14.96 4.84 0.06
CA LEU A 105 15.90 5.41 -0.90
C LEU A 105 16.79 6.47 -0.25
N LEU A 106 16.24 7.31 0.65
CA LEU A 106 17.02 8.29 1.40
C LEU A 106 18.03 7.64 2.35
N VAL A 107 17.64 6.56 3.05
CA VAL A 107 18.57 5.81 3.92
C VAL A 107 19.72 5.20 3.11
N VAL A 108 19.43 4.67 1.93
CA VAL A 108 20.45 4.11 1.03
C VAL A 108 21.38 5.20 0.49
N LEU A 109 20.84 6.34 0.07
CA LEU A 109 21.65 7.47 -0.42
C LEU A 109 22.56 8.02 0.69
N LEU A 110 22.03 8.23 1.89
CA LEU A 110 22.81 8.67 3.04
C LEU A 110 23.94 7.68 3.35
N TRP A 111 23.67 6.39 3.25
CA TRP A 111 24.69 5.36 3.45
C TRP A 111 25.82 5.47 2.42
N PHE A 112 25.47 5.66 1.14
CA PHE A 112 26.44 5.82 0.05
C PHE A 112 27.27 7.11 0.16
N THR A 113 26.74 8.15 0.80
CA THR A 113 27.49 9.40 1.01
C THR A 113 28.45 9.36 2.20
N VAL A 114 28.25 8.42 3.13
CA VAL A 114 29.04 8.29 4.36
C VAL A 114 30.10 7.18 4.25
N ALA A 115 29.88 6.19 3.38
CA ALA A 115 30.84 5.13 3.04
C ALA A 115 31.86 5.59 2.00
#